data_AF-A0A969NJC5-F1
#
_entry.id   AF-A0A969NJC5-F1
#
_cell.length_a   1.000
_cell.length_b   1.000
_cell.length_c   1.000
_cell.angle_alpha   90.00
_cell.angle_beta   90.00
_cell.angle_gamma   90.00
#
_symmetry.space_group_name_H-M   'P 1'
#
loop_
_entity.id
_entity.type
_entity.pdbx_description
1 polymer ?
#
loop_
_entity_poly.entity_id
_entity_poly.type
_entity_poly.pdbx_seq_one_letter_code
_entity_poly.pdbx_strand_id
1 'polypeptide(L)'
;MQAINLLKNESASQRIKAVNYTEEIQSPSNETIEALINTLETDPSSNVRLAAVYSLSRFKSNKLVKEAFINTLNKQDDPMVQIVIINLLVEMEDVNAVEKLKELLKNKDLHEEVKTQAELGVKILS
;
A
#
# COMPACT_ATOMS: atom_id res chain seq x y z
N MET A 1 -5.89 -20.56 10.50
CA MET A 1 -5.98 -19.49 9.49
C MET A 1 -5.73 -20.07 8.09
N GLN A 2 -6.76 -20.17 7.25
CA GLN A 2 -6.62 -20.69 5.88
C GLN A 2 -6.13 -19.61 4.88
N ALA A 3 -6.45 -18.33 5.11
CA ALA A 3 -6.06 -17.22 4.23
C ALA A 3 -4.54 -17.03 4.14
N ILE A 4 -3.81 -17.03 5.27
CA ILE A 4 -2.35 -16.85 5.27
C ILE A 4 -1.62 -17.94 4.48
N ASN A 5 -2.13 -19.17 4.47
CA ASN A 5 -1.53 -20.26 3.69
C ASN A 5 -1.70 -20.06 2.17
N LEU A 6 -2.75 -19.37 1.73
CA LEU A 6 -2.97 -19.07 0.32
C LEU A 6 -2.02 -17.98 -0.21
N LEU A 7 -1.45 -17.14 0.66
CA LEU A 7 -0.41 -16.16 0.29
C LEU A 7 0.91 -16.84 -0.17
N LYS A 8 1.11 -18.11 0.16
CA LYS A 8 2.30 -18.89 -0.25
C LYS A 8 2.13 -19.59 -1.61
N ASN A 9 1.01 -19.38 -2.29
CA ASN A 9 0.71 -20.08 -3.53
C ASN A 9 1.44 -19.45 -4.74
N GLU A 10 1.79 -20.27 -5.73
CA GLU A 10 2.43 -19.85 -6.97
C GLU A 10 1.56 -18.89 -7.79
N SER A 11 0.24 -19.10 -7.84
CA SER A 11 -0.63 -18.27 -8.68
C SER A 11 -1.02 -16.95 -8.02
N ALA A 12 -0.86 -15.85 -8.75
CA ALA A 12 -1.24 -14.51 -8.29
C ALA A 12 -2.74 -14.41 -7.96
N SER A 13 -3.60 -15.11 -8.70
CA SER A 13 -5.06 -15.12 -8.45
C SER A 13 -5.43 -15.75 -7.10
N GLN A 14 -4.75 -16.82 -6.69
CA GLN A 14 -4.98 -17.42 -5.37
C GLN A 14 -4.45 -16.54 -4.24
N ARG A 15 -3.33 -15.83 -4.45
CA ARG A 15 -2.83 -14.84 -3.48
C ARG A 15 -3.75 -13.63 -3.36
N ILE A 16 -4.31 -13.11 -4.46
CA ILE A 16 -5.36 -12.06 -4.41
C ILE A 16 -6.56 -12.57 -3.61
N LYS A 17 -7.02 -13.79 -3.87
CA LYS A 17 -8.13 -14.39 -3.10
C LYS A 17 -7.82 -14.46 -1.60
N ALA A 18 -6.56 -14.78 -1.25
CA ALA A 18 -6.09 -14.79 0.13
C ALA A 18 -6.20 -13.42 0.80
N VAL A 19 -5.75 -12.37 0.11
CA VAL A 19 -5.85 -10.98 0.56
C VAL A 19 -7.31 -10.58 0.70
N ASN A 20 -8.17 -10.89 -0.26
CA ASN A 20 -9.57 -10.49 -0.18
C ASN A 20 -10.30 -11.19 0.98
N TYR A 21 -9.85 -12.34 1.47
CA TYR A 21 -10.45 -12.93 2.66
C TYR A 21 -10.24 -12.12 3.94
N THR A 22 -9.23 -11.25 4.01
CA THR A 22 -9.07 -10.37 5.17
C THR A 22 -10.11 -9.26 5.21
N GLU A 23 -10.86 -9.05 4.12
CA GLU A 23 -12.01 -8.14 4.07
C GLU A 23 -13.19 -8.56 4.95
N GLU A 24 -13.31 -9.84 5.30
CA GLU A 24 -14.39 -10.29 6.19
C GLU A 24 -14.06 -10.03 7.67
N ILE A 25 -12.85 -9.56 7.96
CA ILE A 25 -12.35 -9.36 9.34
C ILE A 25 -12.61 -7.91 9.76
N GLN A 26 -13.44 -7.71 10.80
CA GLN A 26 -13.69 -6.38 11.37
C GLN A 26 -12.49 -5.87 12.18
N SER A 27 -11.88 -6.74 12.99
CA SER A 27 -10.76 -6.42 13.87
C SER A 27 -9.61 -7.39 13.60
N PRO A 28 -8.69 -7.08 12.67
CA PRO A 28 -7.56 -7.94 12.36
C PRO A 28 -6.58 -7.97 13.53
N SER A 29 -5.92 -9.11 13.71
CA SER A 29 -4.76 -9.19 14.60
C SER A 29 -3.55 -8.48 13.98
N ASN A 30 -2.56 -8.13 14.78
CA ASN A 30 -1.32 -7.53 14.27
C ASN A 30 -0.62 -8.44 13.26
N GLU A 31 -0.64 -9.76 13.48
CA GLU A 31 -0.04 -10.75 12.58
C GLU A 31 -0.74 -10.74 11.20
N THR A 32 -2.05 -10.45 11.17
CA THR A 32 -2.78 -10.32 9.91
C THR A 32 -2.37 -9.06 9.16
N ILE A 33 -2.22 -7.94 9.88
CA ILE A 33 -1.74 -6.67 9.31
C ILE A 33 -0.31 -6.83 8.78
N GLU A 34 0.59 -7.44 9.56
CA GLU A 34 1.98 -7.69 9.16
C GLU A 34 2.07 -8.59 7.92
N ALA A 35 1.23 -9.63 7.82
CA ALA A 35 1.16 -10.48 6.63
C ALA A 35 0.75 -9.70 5.38
N LEU A 36 -0.23 -8.79 5.50
CA LEU A 36 -0.65 -7.92 4.40
C LEU A 36 0.43 -6.90 4.04
N ILE A 37 1.12 -6.31 5.02
CA ILE A 37 2.26 -5.41 4.79
C ILE A 37 3.38 -6.15 4.06
N ASN A 38 3.75 -7.35 4.51
CA ASN A 38 4.75 -8.16 3.82
C ASN A 38 4.33 -8.47 2.38
N THR A 39 3.05 -8.73 2.15
CA THR A 39 2.49 -8.95 0.80
C THR A 39 2.65 -7.69 -0.06
N LEU A 40 2.32 -6.50 0.47
CA LEU A 40 2.55 -5.22 -0.20
C LEU A 40 4.05 -4.96 -0.47
N GLU A 41 4.95 -5.38 0.41
CA GLU A 41 6.38 -5.11 0.25
C GLU A 41 7.07 -6.05 -0.74
N THR A 42 6.62 -7.30 -0.84
CA THR A 42 7.42 -8.37 -1.43
C THR A 42 6.73 -9.18 -2.51
N ASP A 43 5.41 -9.07 -2.72
CA ASP A 43 4.75 -9.88 -3.73
C ASP A 43 5.24 -9.50 -5.14
N PRO A 44 5.65 -10.47 -5.97
CA PRO A 44 6.16 -10.20 -7.31
C PRO A 44 5.10 -9.62 -8.25
N SER A 45 3.81 -9.83 -7.97
CA SER A 45 2.71 -9.32 -8.78
C SER A 45 2.22 -7.98 -8.25
N SER A 46 2.33 -6.92 -9.05
CA SER A 46 1.77 -5.61 -8.69
C SER A 46 0.27 -5.65 -8.42
N ASN A 47 -0.47 -6.54 -9.08
CA ASN A 47 -1.89 -6.76 -8.79
C ASN A 47 -2.14 -7.33 -7.39
N VAL A 48 -1.26 -8.20 -6.88
CA VAL A 48 -1.39 -8.74 -5.52
C VAL A 48 -1.01 -7.66 -4.50
N ARG A 49 0.05 -6.88 -4.78
CA ARG A 49 0.42 -5.74 -3.93
C ARG A 49 -0.70 -4.71 -3.87
N LEU A 50 -1.34 -4.40 -5.00
CA LEU A 50 -2.48 -3.50 -5.06
C LEU A 50 -3.68 -4.01 -4.25
N ALA A 51 -3.99 -5.31 -4.34
CA ALA A 51 -5.00 -5.93 -3.47
C ALA A 51 -4.63 -5.76 -1.98
N ALA A 52 -3.36 -5.95 -1.62
CA ALA A 52 -2.89 -5.75 -0.24
C ALA A 52 -3.07 -4.29 0.22
N VAL A 53 -2.78 -3.31 -0.64
CA VAL A 53 -3.06 -1.88 -0.36
C VAL A 53 -4.53 -1.65 -0.04
N TYR A 54 -5.44 -2.16 -0.88
CA TYR A 54 -6.88 -2.00 -0.65
C TYR A 54 -7.37 -2.72 0.60
N SER A 55 -6.84 -3.91 0.91
CA SER A 55 -7.21 -4.56 2.16
C SER A 55 -6.67 -3.81 3.38
N LEU A 56 -5.45 -3.26 3.31
CA LEU A 56 -4.84 -2.48 4.39
C LEU A 56 -5.58 -1.16 4.64
N SER A 57 -6.09 -0.49 3.59
CA SER A 57 -6.78 0.80 3.70
C SER A 57 -8.03 0.77 4.58
N ARG A 58 -8.66 -0.40 4.70
CA ARG A 58 -9.79 -0.63 5.61
C ARG A 58 -9.42 -0.43 7.08
N PHE A 59 -8.14 -0.56 7.40
CA PHE A 59 -7.58 -0.40 8.72
C PHE A 59 -6.74 0.89 8.81
N LYS A 60 -7.12 1.93 8.06
CA LYS A 60 -6.41 3.22 7.97
C LYS A 60 -6.16 3.95 9.29
N SER A 61 -6.92 3.64 10.33
CA SER A 61 -6.68 4.18 11.68
C SER A 61 -5.58 3.44 12.45
N ASN A 62 -5.14 2.28 11.97
CA ASN A 62 -4.07 1.50 12.58
C ASN A 62 -2.71 2.13 12.24
N LYS A 63 -1.90 2.37 13.27
CA LYS A 63 -0.58 2.99 13.14
C LYS A 63 0.37 2.21 12.21
N LEU A 64 0.36 0.87 12.28
CA LEU A 64 1.22 0.02 11.43
C LEU A 64 0.89 0.20 9.95
N VAL A 65 -0.40 0.38 9.63
CA VAL A 65 -0.85 0.59 8.24
C VAL A 65 -0.36 1.92 7.69
N LYS A 66 -0.51 3.00 8.46
CA LYS A 66 -0.02 4.33 8.09
C LYS A 66 1.49 4.32 7.85
N GLU A 67 2.24 3.75 8.79
CA GLU A 67 3.69 3.61 8.68
C GLU A 67 4.10 2.78 7.47
N ALA A 68 3.39 1.68 7.19
CA ALA A 68 3.64 0.85 6.01
C ALA A 68 3.45 1.63 4.70
N PHE A 69 2.36 2.39 4.54
CA PHE A 69 2.13 3.18 3.33
C PHE A 69 3.24 4.22 3.09
N ILE A 70 3.68 4.93 4.13
CA ILE A 70 4.80 5.87 4.02
C ILE A 70 6.10 5.13 3.66
N ASN A 71 6.42 4.04 4.35
CA ASN A 71 7.70 3.35 4.19
C ASN A 71 7.83 2.59 2.87
N THR A 72 6.70 2.18 2.27
CA THR A 72 6.68 1.38 1.05
C THR A 72 6.56 2.20 -0.22
N LEU A 73 6.02 3.42 -0.17
CA LEU A 73 5.75 4.26 -1.35
C LEU A 73 6.91 4.29 -2.35
N ASN A 74 8.10 4.70 -1.91
CA ASN A 74 9.26 4.87 -2.80
C ASN A 74 9.95 3.54 -3.16
N LYS A 75 9.50 2.42 -2.59
CA LYS A 75 10.02 1.08 -2.88
C LYS A 75 9.19 0.37 -3.96
N GLN A 76 7.98 0.85 -4.24
CA GLN A 76 7.12 0.30 -5.28
C GLN A 76 7.65 0.71 -6.66
N ASP A 77 7.64 -0.24 -7.59
CA ASP A 77 8.06 -0.07 -8.98
C ASP A 77 6.87 0.12 -9.94
N ASP A 78 5.68 -0.27 -9.53
CA ASP A 78 4.44 -0.15 -10.30
C ASP A 78 3.77 1.22 -10.05
N PRO A 79 3.58 2.05 -11.09
CA PRO A 79 2.97 3.37 -10.95
C PRO A 79 1.57 3.36 -10.34
N MET A 80 0.77 2.32 -10.62
CA MET A 80 -0.59 2.22 -10.08
C MET A 80 -0.56 1.99 -8.57
N VAL A 81 0.34 1.14 -8.09
CA VAL A 81 0.51 0.92 -6.64
C VAL A 81 0.94 2.21 -5.94
N GLN A 82 1.90 2.94 -6.52
CA GLN A 82 2.33 4.24 -5.98
C GLN A 82 1.18 5.25 -5.91
N ILE A 83 0.42 5.42 -6.99
CA ILE A 83 -0.72 6.36 -7.05
C ILE A 83 -1.75 6.04 -5.97
N VAL A 84 -2.10 4.76 -5.80
CA VAL A 84 -3.09 4.36 -4.80
C VAL A 84 -2.59 4.61 -3.37
N ILE A 85 -1.32 4.35 -3.09
CA ILE A 85 -0.71 4.69 -1.80
C ILE A 85 -0.75 6.21 -1.56
N ILE A 86 -0.40 7.04 -2.55
CA ILE A 86 -0.44 8.51 -2.44
C ILE A 86 -1.85 8.98 -2.09
N ASN A 87 -2.85 8.51 -2.84
CA ASN A 87 -4.25 8.89 -2.61
C ASN A 87 -4.73 8.51 -1.21
N LEU A 88 -4.33 7.34 -0.72
CA LEU A 88 -4.66 6.89 0.63
C LEU A 88 -3.98 7.74 1.71
N LEU A 89 -2.71 8.10 1.54
CA LEU A 89 -2.01 9.00 2.46
C LEU A 89 -2.68 10.38 2.55
N VAL A 90 -3.16 10.89 1.41
CA VAL A 90 -3.97 12.12 1.34
C VAL A 90 -5.33 11.95 2.03
N GLU A 91 -6.07 10.88 1.75
CA GLU A 91 -7.35 10.58 2.38
C GLU A 91 -7.23 10.42 3.91
N MET A 92 -6.09 9.91 4.37
CA MET A 92 -5.78 9.76 5.79
C MET A 92 -5.29 11.05 6.45
N GLU A 93 -5.12 12.12 5.69
CA GLU A 93 -4.53 13.40 6.11
C GLU A 93 -3.17 13.20 6.82
N ASP A 94 -2.38 12.23 6.35
CA ASP A 94 -1.12 11.86 7.01
C ASP A 94 0.02 12.80 6.60
N VAL A 95 0.16 13.91 7.32
CA VAL A 95 1.20 14.93 7.10
C VAL A 95 2.62 14.37 7.18
N ASN A 96 2.83 13.20 7.80
CA ASN A 96 4.15 12.56 7.84
C ASN A 96 4.59 12.04 6.45
N ALA A 97 3.66 11.90 5.51
CA ALA A 97 3.95 11.50 4.13
C ALA A 97 4.68 12.58 3.31
N VAL A 98 4.60 13.86 3.71
CA VAL A 98 5.09 15.01 2.92
C VAL A 98 6.56 14.83 2.52
N GLU A 99 7.43 14.45 3.46
CA GLU A 99 8.85 14.27 3.17
C GLU A 99 9.10 13.09 2.22
N LYS A 100 8.30 12.02 2.35
CA LYS A 100 8.41 10.86 1.45
C LYS A 100 7.93 11.18 0.03
N LEU A 101 6.86 11.96 -0.11
CA LEU A 101 6.37 12.46 -1.39
C LEU A 101 7.39 13.37 -2.06
N LYS A 102 8.01 14.29 -1.31
CA LYS A 102 9.11 15.13 -1.83
C LYS A 102 10.32 14.31 -2.24
N GLU A 103 10.64 13.24 -1.51
CA GLU A 103 11.70 12.31 -1.90
C GLU A 103 11.35 11.57 -3.20
N LEU A 104 10.11 11.11 -3.37
CA LEU A 104 9.63 10.47 -4.59
C LEU A 104 9.80 11.39 -5.81
N LEU A 105 9.44 12.67 -5.66
CA LEU A 105 9.54 13.70 -6.71
C LEU A 105 10.99 14.01 -7.16
N LYS A 106 12.01 13.57 -6.41
CA LYS A 106 13.42 13.69 -6.84
C LYS A 106 13.83 12.61 -7.84
N ASN A 107 13.02 11.56 -8.01
CA ASN A 107 13.27 10.53 -9.01
C ASN A 107 13.02 11.08 -10.42
N LYS A 108 14.07 11.10 -11.26
CA LYS A 108 14.00 11.64 -12.63
C LYS A 108 13.23 10.75 -13.59
N ASP A 109 13.15 9.45 -13.28
CA ASP A 109 12.47 8.45 -14.09
C ASP A 109 11.06 8.16 -13.55
N LEU A 110 10.53 9.04 -12.68
CA LEU A 110 9.20 8.90 -12.11
C LEU A 110 8.13 9.03 -13.21
N HIS A 111 7.17 8.10 -13.21
CA HIS A 111 6.03 8.16 -14.12
C HIS A 111 5.25 9.49 -13.94
N GLU A 112 4.86 10.14 -15.04
CA GLU A 112 4.27 11.50 -15.01
C GLU A 112 2.99 11.59 -14.17
N GLU A 113 2.15 10.57 -14.22
CA GLU A 113 0.94 10.47 -13.40
C GLU A 113 1.29 10.36 -11.92
N VAL A 114 2.32 9.58 -11.55
CA VAL A 114 2.77 9.47 -10.15
C VAL A 114 3.31 10.81 -9.67
N LYS A 115 4.10 11.49 -10.51
CA LYS A 115 4.62 12.84 -10.22
C LYS A 115 3.48 13.82 -9.98
N THR A 116 2.49 13.86 -10.86
CA THR A 116 1.31 14.73 -10.73
C THR A 116 0.56 14.45 -9.42
N GLN A 117 0.35 13.18 -9.07
CA GLN A 117 -0.32 12.81 -7.82
C GLN A 117 0.53 13.16 -6.59
N ALA A 118 1.85 12.96 -6.64
CA ALA A 118 2.74 13.31 -5.54
C ALA A 118 2.81 14.82 -5.31
N GLU A 119 2.86 15.64 -6.37
CA GLU A 119 2.79 17.10 -6.27
C GLU A 119 1.46 17.56 -5.64
N LEU A 120 0.34 16.97 -6.07
CA LEU A 120 -0.97 17.23 -5.47
C LEU A 120 -1.00 16.82 -3.99
N GLY A 121 -0.48 15.64 -3.65
CA GLY A 121 -0.40 15.16 -2.27
C GLY A 121 0.41 16.08 -1.37
N VAL A 122 1.58 16.55 -1.82
CA VAL A 122 2.38 17.55 -1.07
C VAL A 122 1.58 18.82 -0.84
N LYS A 123 0.87 19.32 -1.86
CA LYS A 123 0.07 20.54 -1.75
C LYS A 123 -1.09 20.41 -0.76
N ILE A 124 -1.74 19.25 -0.69
CA ILE A 124 -2.89 19.02 0.21
C ILE A 124 -2.43 18.84 1.66
N LEU A 125 -1.28 18.18 1.86
CA LEU A 125 -0.78 17.80 3.19
C LEU A 125 0.16 18.85 3.83
N SER A 126 0.50 19.93 3.12
CA SER A 126 1.34 21.04 3.62
C SER A 126 0.49 22.23 4.04
#